data_AF-A0A937P6J3-F1
#
_entry.id   AF-A0A937P6J3-F1
#
_cell.length_a   1.000
_cell.length_b   1.000
_cell.length_c   1.000
_cell.angle_alpha   90.00
_cell.angle_beta   90.00
_cell.angle_gamma   90.00
#
_symmetry.space_group_name_H-M   'P 1'
#
loop_
_entity.id
_entity.type
_entity.pdbx_description
1 polymer ?
#
loop_
_entity_poly.entity_id
_entity_poly.type
_entity_poly.pdbx_seq_one_letter_code
_entity_poly.pdbx_strand_id
1 'polypeptide(L)'
;MEIVSIFGNNLFSFKYTGDKVDAFAKVFRQWTDPEYLEDFFEKNKSDLMSGYWEISTVEEAINETYKNAQILEKRLLKISRLSETDQIHGLEELFLPINYPEAEPSRY
;
A
#
# COMPACT_ATOMS: atom_id res chain seq x y z
N MET A 1 13.61 -9.45 -13.68
CA MET A 1 12.78 -8.37 -13.11
C MET A 1 12.43 -7.44 -14.25
N GLU A 2 11.16 -7.09 -14.39
CA GLU A 2 10.66 -6.16 -15.39
C GLU A 2 9.82 -5.07 -14.72
N ILE A 3 9.73 -3.90 -15.35
CA ILE A 3 8.85 -2.81 -14.93
C ILE A 3 7.60 -2.90 -15.81
N VAL A 4 6.43 -3.04 -15.20
CA VAL A 4 5.15 -3.16 -15.89
C VAL A 4 4.23 -2.01 -15.52
N SER A 5 3.39 -1.57 -16.46
CA SER A 5 2.35 -0.60 -16.14
C SER A 5 1.23 -1.24 -15.31
N ILE A 6 0.80 -0.54 -14.26
CA ILE A 6 -0.36 -0.94 -13.43
C ILE A 6 -1.62 -0.15 -13.80
N PHE A 7 -1.47 1.16 -14.03
CA PHE A 7 -2.56 2.06 -14.40
C PHE A 7 -2.13 3.01 -15.52
N GLY A 8 -2.81 2.91 -16.66
CA GLY A 8 -2.53 3.75 -17.82
C GLY A 8 -1.09 3.58 -18.32
N ASN A 9 -0.41 4.68 -18.63
CA ASN A 9 0.97 4.65 -19.14
C ASN A 9 1.99 5.20 -18.14
N ASN A 10 1.55 5.67 -16.98
CA ASN A 10 2.40 6.50 -16.13
C ASN A 10 2.70 5.87 -14.75
N LEU A 11 1.85 4.95 -14.27
CA LEU A 11 2.09 4.25 -13.01
C LEU A 11 2.63 2.85 -13.28
N PHE A 12 3.78 2.55 -12.68
CA PHE A 12 4.51 1.31 -12.90
C PHE A 12 4.72 0.53 -11.60
N SER A 13 4.88 -0.78 -11.74
CA SER A 13 5.27 -1.69 -10.67
C SER A 13 6.33 -2.67 -11.15
N PHE A 14 7.08 -3.22 -10.20
CA PHE A 14 8.06 -4.26 -10.49
C PHE A 14 7.38 -5.62 -10.55
N LYS A 15 7.76 -6.42 -11.55
CA LYS A 15 7.46 -7.85 -11.59
C LYS A 15 8.76 -8.64 -11.48
N TYR A 16 8.89 -9.39 -10.40
CA TYR A 16 10.08 -10.19 -10.11
C TYR A 16 10.14 -11.45 -10.98
N THR A 17 11.34 -11.92 -11.25
CA THR A 17 11.55 -13.14 -12.05
C THR A 17 10.95 -14.33 -11.30
N GLY A 18 10.01 -15.04 -11.94
CA GLY A 18 9.34 -16.21 -11.35
C GLY A 18 7.99 -15.90 -10.71
N ASP A 19 7.67 -14.63 -10.43
CA ASP A 19 6.36 -14.25 -9.90
C ASP A 19 5.31 -14.23 -11.02
N LYS A 20 4.11 -14.75 -10.72
CA LYS A 20 2.98 -14.79 -11.68
C LYS A 20 2.36 -13.42 -11.93
N VAL A 21 2.49 -12.50 -10.99
CA VAL A 21 1.91 -11.15 -11.02
C VAL A 21 2.94 -10.14 -10.56
N ASP A 22 2.73 -8.87 -10.90
CA ASP A 22 3.55 -7.77 -10.41
C ASP A 22 3.35 -7.52 -8.91
N ALA A 23 4.29 -6.78 -8.31
CA ALA A 23 4.31 -6.52 -6.88
C ALA A 23 3.08 -5.73 -6.40
N PHE A 24 2.50 -4.88 -7.26
CA PHE A 24 1.31 -4.12 -6.88
C PHE A 24 0.12 -5.07 -6.76
N ALA A 25 -0.14 -5.86 -7.80
CA ALA A 25 -1.21 -6.85 -7.77
C ALA A 25 -1.04 -7.87 -6.63
N LYS A 26 0.20 -8.29 -6.34
CA LYS A 26 0.51 -9.20 -5.22
C LYS A 26 0.13 -8.60 -3.87
N VAL A 27 0.60 -7.38 -3.59
CA VAL A 27 0.40 -6.70 -2.30
C VAL A 27 -1.07 -6.37 -2.08
N PHE A 28 -1.77 -5.86 -3.09
CA PHE A 28 -3.19 -5.53 -2.94
C PHE A 28 -4.08 -6.76 -2.76
N ARG A 29 -3.75 -7.90 -3.39
CA ARG A 29 -4.42 -9.18 -3.09
C ARG A 29 -4.24 -9.60 -1.64
N GLN A 30 -3.01 -9.48 -1.12
CA GLN A 30 -2.71 -9.81 0.27
C GLN A 30 -3.43 -8.88 1.25
N TRP A 31 -3.46 -7.57 0.98
CA TRP A 31 -4.15 -6.60 1.82
C TRP A 31 -5.68 -6.63 1.72
N THR A 32 -6.23 -7.41 0.79
CA THR A 32 -7.67 -7.63 0.63
C THR A 32 -8.12 -9.05 0.93
N ASP A 33 -7.20 -9.90 1.40
CA ASP A 33 -7.44 -11.27 1.78
C ASP A 33 -7.44 -11.39 3.32
N PRO A 34 -8.61 -11.55 3.95
CA PRO A 34 -8.72 -11.66 5.41
C PRO A 34 -7.94 -12.84 5.99
N GLU A 35 -7.86 -13.98 5.29
CA GLU A 35 -7.14 -15.16 5.78
C GLU A 35 -5.63 -14.88 5.81
N TYR A 36 -5.11 -14.26 4.75
CA TYR A 36 -3.71 -13.84 4.72
C TYR A 36 -3.38 -12.84 5.83
N LEU A 37 -4.26 -11.85 6.06
CA LEU A 37 -4.03 -10.82 7.05
C LEU A 37 -4.10 -11.37 8.48
N GLU A 38 -5.04 -12.28 8.77
CA GLU A 38 -5.12 -12.99 10.05
C GLU A 38 -3.80 -13.73 10.33
N ASP A 39 -3.34 -14.56 9.40
CA ASP A 39 -2.08 -15.31 9.53
C ASP A 39 -0.88 -14.37 9.70
N PHE A 40 -0.83 -13.28 8.95
CA PHE A 40 0.24 -12.30 9.03
C PHE A 40 0.27 -11.59 10.38
N PHE A 41 -0.87 -11.12 10.88
CA PHE A 41 -0.93 -10.36 12.12
C PHE A 41 -0.80 -11.24 13.35
N GLU A 42 -1.33 -12.47 13.36
CA GLU A 42 -1.10 -13.42 14.44
C GLU A 42 0.38 -13.81 14.52
N LYS A 43 1.05 -14.02 13.38
CA LYS A 43 2.49 -14.31 13.35
C LYS A 43 3.36 -13.16 13.88
N ASN A 44 2.94 -11.91 13.67
CA ASN A 44 3.69 -10.71 14.04
C ASN A 44 3.01 -9.93 15.19
N LYS A 45 2.23 -10.62 16.03
CA LYS A 45 1.39 -9.99 17.06
C LYS A 45 2.18 -9.17 18.07
N SER A 46 3.41 -9.58 18.40
CA SER A 46 4.28 -8.82 19.30
C SER A 46 4.60 -7.43 18.75
N ASP A 47 4.82 -7.31 17.45
CA ASP A 47 5.16 -6.05 16.80
C ASP A 47 3.91 -5.18 16.61
N LEU A 48 2.78 -5.81 16.27
CA LEU A 48 1.48 -5.15 16.19
C LEU A 48 1.10 -4.49 17.52
N MET A 49 1.31 -5.20 18.63
CA MET A 49 0.96 -4.74 19.99
C MET A 49 2.09 -3.99 20.71
N SER A 50 3.14 -3.57 19.99
CA SER A 50 4.25 -2.80 20.55
C SER A 50 3.86 -1.39 21.03
N GLY A 51 2.66 -0.93 20.69
CA GLY A 51 2.15 0.41 20.97
C GLY A 51 2.46 1.44 19.88
N TYR A 52 3.22 1.08 18.85
CA TYR A 52 3.54 1.98 17.73
C TYR A 52 2.31 2.32 16.87
N TRP A 53 1.48 1.33 16.57
CA TRP A 53 0.34 1.47 15.65
C TRP A 53 -0.97 1.86 16.35
N GLU A 54 -1.00 1.98 17.68
CA GLU A 54 -2.23 2.16 18.48
C GLU A 54 -3.31 1.09 18.24
N ILE A 55 -2.95 -0.06 17.64
CA ILE A 55 -3.86 -1.17 17.39
C ILE A 55 -3.86 -2.14 18.56
N SER A 56 -5.06 -2.52 19.01
CA SER A 56 -5.23 -3.39 20.19
C SER A 56 -5.60 -4.82 19.84
N THR A 57 -6.06 -5.09 18.60
CA THR A 57 -6.50 -6.43 18.18
C THR A 57 -6.09 -6.75 16.75
N VAL A 58 -6.00 -8.06 16.43
CA VAL A 58 -5.75 -8.53 15.06
C VAL A 58 -6.91 -8.14 14.14
N GLU A 59 -8.15 -8.26 14.61
CA GLU A 59 -9.35 -7.89 13.84
C GLU A 59 -9.38 -6.39 13.47
N GLU A 60 -8.93 -5.53 14.38
CA GLU A 60 -8.74 -4.11 14.10
C GLU A 60 -7.65 -3.90 13.03
N ALA A 61 -6.51 -4.59 13.14
CA ALA A 61 -5.43 -4.53 12.14
C ALA A 61 -5.90 -4.95 10.74
N ILE A 62 -6.68 -6.02 10.65
CA ILE A 62 -7.27 -6.51 9.40
C ILE A 62 -8.18 -5.44 8.80
N ASN A 63 -9.13 -4.92 9.60
CA ASN A 63 -10.09 -3.93 9.14
C ASN A 63 -9.41 -2.64 8.67
N GLU A 64 -8.44 -2.12 9.43
CA GLU A 64 -7.70 -0.91 9.06
C GLU A 64 -6.85 -1.12 7.82
N THR A 65 -6.16 -2.25 7.70
CA THR A 65 -5.37 -2.59 6.51
C THR A 65 -6.25 -2.68 5.27
N TYR A 66 -7.39 -3.37 5.36
CA TYR A 66 -8.35 -3.49 4.27
C TYR A 66 -8.88 -2.12 3.82
N LYS A 67 -9.34 -1.29 4.77
CA LYS A 67 -9.83 0.06 4.48
C LYS A 67 -8.75 0.92 3.81
N ASN A 68 -7.53 0.90 4.35
CA ASN A 68 -6.41 1.67 3.83
C ASN A 68 -6.01 1.22 2.42
N ALA A 69 -5.99 -0.09 2.16
CA ALA A 69 -5.77 -0.62 0.82
C ALA A 69 -6.83 -0.12 -0.17
N GLN A 70 -8.11 -0.18 0.19
CA GLN A 70 -9.18 0.35 -0.68
C GLN A 70 -9.06 1.85 -0.94
N ILE A 71 -8.69 2.65 0.07
CA ILE A 71 -8.49 4.09 -0.08
C ILE A 71 -7.30 4.37 -1.01
N LEU A 72 -6.17 3.70 -0.79
CA LEU A 72 -4.96 3.88 -1.58
C LEU A 72 -5.18 3.50 -3.04
N GLU A 73 -5.81 2.35 -3.31
CA GLU A 73 -6.12 1.91 -4.68
C GLU A 73 -6.98 2.94 -5.43
N LYS A 74 -8.03 3.44 -4.77
CA LYS A 74 -8.92 4.46 -5.35
C LYS A 74 -8.16 5.76 -5.65
N ARG A 75 -7.25 6.17 -4.77
CA ARG A 75 -6.43 7.38 -4.98
C ARG A 75 -5.46 7.19 -6.15
N LEU A 76 -4.77 6.06 -6.23
CA LEU A 76 -3.87 5.73 -7.35
C LEU A 76 -4.61 5.69 -8.68
N LEU A 77 -5.79 5.07 -8.73
CA LEU A 77 -6.63 5.04 -9.92
C LEU A 77 -7.10 6.45 -10.33
N LYS A 78 -7.48 7.29 -9.35
CA LYS A 78 -7.88 8.68 -9.61
C LYS A 78 -6.71 9.47 -10.20
N ILE A 79 -5.52 9.36 -9.61
CA ILE A 79 -4.30 10.02 -10.10
C ILE A 79 -3.99 9.59 -11.53
N SER A 80 -4.04 8.28 -11.82
CA SER A 80 -3.82 7.77 -13.18
C SER A 80 -4.81 8.31 -14.21
N ARG A 81 -6.07 8.56 -13.84
CA ARG A 81 -7.08 9.10 -14.75
C ARG A 81 -6.91 10.60 -15.02
N LEU A 82 -6.35 11.32 -14.07
CA LEU A 82 -6.11 12.76 -14.17
C LEU A 82 -4.79 13.10 -14.85
N SER A 83 -3.87 12.13 -14.97
CA SER A 83 -2.65 12.31 -15.75
C SER A 83 -2.97 12.26 -17.25
N GLU A 84 -3.15 13.44 -17.85
CA GLU A 84 -3.42 13.64 -19.29
C GLU A 84 -2.13 13.72 -20.14
N THR A 85 -0.95 13.72 -19.52
CA THR A 85 0.37 13.78 -20.17
C THR A 85 1.30 12.67 -19.66
N ASP A 86 2.55 12.59 -20.16
CA ASP A 86 3.61 11.72 -19.60
C ASP A 86 4.00 12.11 -18.15
N GLN A 87 3.40 13.15 -17.56
CA GLN A 87 3.58 13.55 -16.17
C GLN A 87 2.39 13.16 -15.30
N ILE A 88 2.69 12.50 -14.17
CA ILE A 88 1.73 12.29 -13.08
C ILE A 88 1.84 13.45 -12.10
N HIS A 89 0.69 14.00 -11.73
CA HIS A 89 0.54 14.97 -10.64
C HIS A 89 -0.23 14.34 -9.48
N GLY A 90 0.10 14.72 -8.24
CA GLY A 90 -0.60 14.26 -7.04
C GLY A 90 -0.05 12.97 -6.41
N LEU A 91 1.04 12.40 -6.93
CA LEU A 91 1.74 11.30 -6.22
C LEU A 91 2.42 11.79 -4.95
N GLU A 92 2.87 13.04 -4.95
CA GLU A 92 3.41 13.77 -3.80
C GLU A 92 2.41 13.91 -2.65
N GLU A 93 1.09 13.78 -2.91
CA GLU A 93 0.06 13.73 -1.87
C GLU A 93 -0.05 12.35 -1.21
N LEU A 94 0.50 11.31 -1.85
CA LEU A 94 0.48 9.92 -1.36
C LEU A 94 1.80 9.47 -0.77
N PHE A 95 2.92 9.95 -1.32
CA PHE A 95 4.25 9.50 -0.96
C PHE A 95 5.12 10.69 -0.60
N LEU A 96 5.74 10.61 0.58
CA LEU A 96 6.79 11.54 0.94
C LEU A 96 8.06 11.23 0.13
N PRO A 97 8.86 12.26 -0.21
CA PRO A 97 10.18 12.04 -0.78
C PRO A 97 11.03 11.17 0.15
N ILE A 98 11.89 10.32 -0.41
CA ILE A 98 12.82 9.46 0.36
C ILE A 98 13.71 10.26 1.34
N ASN A 99 13.98 11.53 1.04
CA ASN A 99 14.80 12.41 1.89
C ASN A 99 13.97 13.26 2.87
N TYR A 100 12.68 12.96 3.03
CA TYR A 100 11.87 13.63 4.03
C TYR A 100 12.32 13.15 5.42
N PRO A 101 12.82 14.03 6.31
CA PRO A 101 13.17 13.63 7.66
C PRO A 101 11.89 13.07 8.30
N GLU A 102 11.97 11.86 8.88
CA GLU A 102 10.83 11.19 9.52
C GLU A 102 10.07 12.21 10.38
N ALA A 103 8.89 12.63 9.92
CA ALA A 103 8.05 13.50 10.70
C ALA A 103 7.62 12.70 11.93
N GLU A 104 7.81 13.30 13.11
CA GLU A 104 7.16 12.78 14.32
C GLU A 104 5.68 12.55 14.02
N PRO A 105 5.11 11.42 14.46
CA PRO A 105 3.73 11.06 14.14
C PRO A 105 2.81 12.23 14.52
N SER A 106 2.18 12.83 13.51
CA SER A 106 1.27 13.96 13.75
C SER A 106 0.05 13.43 14.48
N ARG A 107 -0.07 13.81 15.75
CA ARG A 107 -1.28 13.65 16.55
C ARG A 107 -2.41 14.42 15.87
N TYR A 108 -3.29 13.71 15.17
CA TYR A 108 -4.61 14.23 14.78
C TYR A 108 -5.68 13.29 15.29
#